data_AF-A0A358IH06-F1
#
_entry.id   AF-A0A358IH06-F1
#
_cell.length_a   1.000
_cell.length_b   1.000
_cell.length_c   1.000
_cell.angle_alpha   90.00
_cell.angle_beta   90.00
_cell.angle_gamma   90.00
#
_symmetry.space_group_name_H-M   'P 1'
#
loop_
_entity.id
_entity.type
_entity.pdbx_description
1 polymer ?
#
loop_
_entity_poly.entity_id
_entity_poly.type
_entity_poly.pdbx_seq_one_letter_code
_entity_poly.pdbx_strand_id
1 'polypeptide(L)' 'MLLPGAVMPLHVFEQRYREMVADVLKTNRNFGLIFHDWDEQGPFLGEEGRVGCLAEIQQHEELEDGRFILIVKGVGR' A
#
# COMPACT_ATOMS: atom_id res chain seq x y z
N MET A 1 11.69 -1.83 -1.96
CA MET A 1 11.26 -3.08 -1.29
C MET A 1 10.93 -2.79 0.16
N LEU A 2 9.69 -3.05 0.59
CA LEU A 2 9.30 -2.86 2.00
C LEU A 2 9.73 -4.12 2.78
N LEU A 3 10.65 -3.93 3.72
CA LEU A 3 11.15 -4.99 4.59
C LEU A 3 10.25 -5.09 5.84
N PRO A 4 10.06 -6.27 6.45
CA PRO A 4 9.40 -6.37 7.75
C PRO A 4 10.07 -5.43 8.76
N GLY A 5 9.29 -4.59 9.43
CA GLY A 5 9.74 -3.56 10.35
C GLY A 5 9.98 -2.18 9.74
N ALA A 6 10.10 -2.07 8.41
CA ALA A 6 10.26 -0.78 7.74
C ALA A 6 8.97 0.03 7.78
N VAL A 7 9.10 1.33 8.06
CA VAL A 7 8.00 2.30 8.01
C VAL A 7 8.15 3.14 6.75
N MET A 8 7.07 3.29 5.98
CA MET A 8 7.08 4.04 4.73
C MET A 8 5.85 4.96 4.64
N PRO A 9 6.03 6.24 4.29
CA PRO A 9 4.91 7.10 3.92
C PRO A 9 4.39 6.73 2.53
N LEU A 10 3.07 6.70 2.37
CA LEU A 10 2.38 6.45 1.11
C LEU A 10 1.38 7.58 0.83
N HIS A 11 1.49 8.18 -0.35
CA HIS A 11 0.51 9.16 -0.83
C HIS A 11 -0.43 8.47 -1.82
N VAL A 12 -1.70 8.33 -1.44
CA VAL A 12 -2.73 7.64 -2.21
C VAL A 12 -3.62 8.68 -2.86
N PHE A 13 -3.43 8.88 -4.17
CA PHE A 13 -4.18 9.85 -4.96
C PHE A 13 -5.13 9.22 -5.98
N GLU A 14 -4.87 7.99 -6.45
CA GLU A 14 -5.74 7.32 -7.41
C GLU A 14 -7.04 6.86 -6.75
N GLN A 15 -8.17 7.12 -7.43
CA GLN A 15 -9.52 6.82 -6.92
C GLN A 15 -9.69 5.36 -6.45
N ARG A 16 -9.24 4.39 -7.25
CA ARG A 16 -9.33 2.96 -6.90
C ARG A 16 -8.62 2.62 -5.59
N TYR A 17 -7.51 3.28 -5.29
CA TYR A 17 -6.75 3.02 -4.07
C TYR A 17 -7.33 3.80 -2.89
N ARG A 18 -7.97 4.94 -3.12
CA ARG A 18 -8.73 5.65 -2.07
C ARG A 18 -9.87 4.79 -1.55
N GLU A 19 -10.62 4.15 -2.46
CA GLU A 19 -11.70 3.21 -2.11
C GLU A 19 -11.15 2.01 -1.34
N MET A 20 -10.05 1.41 -1.82
CA MET A 20 -9.36 0.33 -1.12
C MET A 20 -8.94 0.74 0.31
N VAL A 21 -8.36 1.92 0.48
CA VAL A 21 -7.93 2.43 1.80
C VAL A 21 -9.14 2.62 2.72
N ALA A 22 -10.23 3.20 2.22
CA ALA A 22 -11.46 3.37 3.01
C ALA A 22 -12.01 2.03 3.52
N ASP A 23 -11.89 0.95 2.74
CA ASP A 23 -12.31 -0.38 3.16
C ASP A 23 -11.32 -1.06 4.11
N VAL A 24 -10.01 -0.90 3.88
CA VAL A 24 -8.96 -1.42 4.77
C VAL A 24 -9.06 -0.77 6.16
N LEU A 25 -9.39 0.52 6.24
CA LEU A 25 -9.57 1.24 7.51
C LEU A 25 -10.75 0.70 8.34
N LYS A 26 -11.74 0.04 7.73
CA LYS A 26 -12.88 -0.60 8.40
C LYS A 26 -12.57 -2.02 8.90
N THR A 27 -11.43 -2.59 8.50
CA THR A 27 -11.03 -3.97 8.84
C THR A 27 -9.85 -3.97 9.83
N ASN A 28 -8.86 -4.84 9.62
CA ASN A 28 -7.67 -4.97 10.47
C ASN A 28 -6.52 -4.04 10.04
N ARG A 29 -6.77 -3.07 9.14
CA ARG A 29 -5.78 -2.10 8.65
C ARG A 29 -4.59 -2.71 7.90
N ASN A 30 -4.72 -3.95 7.45
CA ASN A 30 -3.67 -4.65 6.72
C ASN A 30 -3.97 -4.73 5.23
N PHE A 31 -2.94 -4.57 4.40
CA PHE A 31 -3.02 -4.76 2.96
C PHE A 31 -1.70 -5.29 2.39
N GLY A 32 -1.75 -5.92 1.22
CA GLY A 32 -0.56 -6.41 0.54
C GLY A 32 0.12 -5.29 -0.25
N LEU A 33 1.42 -5.10 -0.05
CA LEU A 33 2.23 -4.21 -0.86
C LEU A 33 3.19 -5.03 -1.71
N ILE A 34 3.03 -4.97 -3.03
CA ILE A 34 3.91 -5.64 -3.99
C ILE A 34 4.81 -4.59 -4.62
N PHE A 35 6.12 -4.81 -4.61
CA PHE A 35 7.04 -3.94 -5.34
C PHE A 35 6.95 -4.25 -6.82
N HIS A 36 6.75 -3.20 -7.62
CA HIS A 36 6.69 -3.29 -9.06
C HIS A 36 7.49 -2.14 -9.66
N ASP A 37 8.53 -2.49 -10.41
CA ASP A 37 9.33 -1.55 -11.18
C ASP A 37 8.79 -1.50 -12.61
N TRP A 38 8.21 -0.38 -13.01
CA TRP A 38 7.63 -0.21 -14.35
C TRP A 38 8.69 -0.24 -15.46
N ASP A 39 9.87 0.30 -15.20
CA ASP A 39 10.92 0.45 -16.20
C ASP A 39 11.55 -0.90 -16.52
N GLU A 40 11.71 -1.76 -15.51
CA GLU A 40 12.27 -3.10 -15.68
C GLU A 40 11.23 -4.17 -16.01
N GLN A 41 9.98 -4.03 -15.53
CA GLN A 41 9.01 -5.13 -15.48
C GLN A 41 7.77 -4.88 -16.33
N GLY A 42 7.68 -3.75 -17.03
CA GLY A 42 6.56 -3.40 -17.89
C GLY A 42 5.26 -3.18 -17.09
N PRO A 43 4.07 -3.23 -17.73
CA PRO A 43 2.81 -3.02 -17.04
C PRO A 43 2.53 -4.11 -15.98
N PHE A 44 1.85 -3.74 -14.90
CA PHE A 44 1.47 -4.68 -13.85
C PHE A 44 0.43 -5.69 -14.36
N LEU A 45 0.87 -6.91 -14.68
CA LEU A 45 0.03 -7.99 -15.23
C LEU A 45 -0.49 -8.98 -14.18
N GLY A 46 -0.26 -8.73 -12.88
CA GLY A 46 -0.73 -9.61 -11.80
C GLY A 46 -0.02 -10.98 -11.77
N GLU A 47 1.23 -11.03 -12.22
CA GLU A 47 2.00 -12.28 -12.37
C GLU A 47 2.27 -12.99 -11.03
N GLU A 48 2.16 -14.31 -11.04
CA GLU A 48 2.45 -15.19 -9.91
C GLU A 48 3.96 -15.18 -9.58
N GLY A 49 4.30 -15.26 -8.29
CA GLY A 49 5.71 -15.32 -7.82
C GLY A 49 6.34 -13.97 -7.44
N ARG A 50 5.58 -12.87 -7.48
CA ARG A 50 6.04 -11.56 -7.03
C ARG A 50 6.22 -11.53 -5.51
N VAL A 51 7.36 -11.01 -5.05
CA VAL A 51 7.63 -10.79 -3.63
C VAL A 51 6.91 -9.52 -3.18
N GLY A 52 5.97 -9.68 -2.25
CA GLY A 52 5.31 -8.60 -1.52
C GLY A 52 5.65 -8.58 -0.04
N CYS A 53 5.10 -7.59 0.67
CA CYS A 53 5.11 -7.50 2.11
C CYS A 53 3.68 -7.19 2.59
N LEU A 54 3.26 -7.81 3.69
CA LEU A 54 2.06 -7.37 4.41
C LEU A 54 2.37 -6.03 5.07
N ALA A 55 1.60 -5.01 4.74
CA ALA A 55 1.72 -3.67 5.30
C ALA A 55 0.51 -3.37 6.19
N GLU A 56 0.78 -2.82 7.37
CA GLU A 56 -0.22 -2.35 8.33
C GLU A 56 -0.25 -0.82 8.34
N ILE A 57 -1.43 -0.23 8.25
CA ILE A 57 -1.61 1.23 8.38
C ILE A 57 -1.48 1.63 9.86
N GLN A 58 -0.39 2.33 10.18
CA GLN A 58 -0.13 2.87 11.51
C GLN A 58 -0.82 4.22 11.73
N GLN A 59 -0.77 5.09 10.72
CA GLN A 59 -1.42 6.39 10.72
C GLN A 59 -2.03 6.68 9.35
N HIS A 60 -3.10 7.44 9.32
CA HIS A 60 -3.72 7.93 8.11
C HIS A 60 -4.20 9.37 8.30
N GLU A 61 -4.10 10.15 7.24
CA GLU A 61 -4.64 11.50 7.13
C GLU A 61 -5.42 11.57 5.82
N GLU A 62 -6.70 11.96 5.91
CA GLU A 62 -7.53 12.24 4.75
C GLU A 62 -7.42 13.73 4.43
N LEU A 63 -7.05 14.04 3.19
CA LEU A 63 -6.96 15.41 2.68
C LEU A 63 -8.35 15.89 2.23
N GLU A 64 -8.51 17.21 2.06
CA GLU A 64 -9.80 17.83 1.71
C GLU A 64 -10.38 17.37 0.36
N ASP A 65 -9.53 16.89 -0.56
CA ASP A 65 -9.94 16.29 -1.83
C ASP A 65 -10.16 14.77 -1.76
N GLY A 66 -10.06 14.22 -0.54
CA GLY A 66 -10.21 12.83 -0.13
C GLY A 66 -9.07 11.91 -0.53
N ARG A 67 -7.91 12.47 -0.91
CA ARG A 67 -6.64 11.72 -0.98
C ARG A 67 -6.21 11.30 0.41
N PHE A 68 -5.38 10.26 0.50
CA PHE A 68 -4.82 9.81 1.78
C PHE A 68 -3.31 9.96 1.83
N ILE A 69 -2.80 10.41 2.98
CA ILE A 69 -1.42 10.20 3.39
C ILE A 69 -1.43 9.10 4.45
N LEU A 70 -0.72 8.02 4.19
CA LEU A 70 -0.63 6.88 5.08
C LEU A 70 0.79 6.73 5.59
N ILE A 71 0.93 6.35 6.86
CA ILE A 71 2.16 5.79 7.40
C ILE A 71 1.93 4.30 7.56
N VAL A 72 2.68 3.49 6.82
CA VAL A 72 2.52 2.04 6.83
C VAL A 72 3.78 1.35 7.34
N LYS A 73 3.59 0.22 8.03
CA LYS A 73 4.68 -0.60 8.57
C LYS A 73 4.62 -2.01 8.00
N GLY A 74 5.76 -2.54 7.57
CA GLY A 74 5.87 -3.94 7.15
C GLY A 74 5.74 -4.88 8.35
N VAL A 75 4.81 -5.83 8.29
CA VAL A 75 4.55 -6.80 9.37
C VAL A 75 5.02 -8.22 9.04
N GLY A 76 5.15 -8.58 7.76
CA GLY A 76 5.59 -9.92 7.36
C GLY A 76 5.66 -10.11 5.84
N ARG A 77 6.07 -11.31 5.39
CA ARG A 77 6.01 -11.75 3.98
C ARG A 77 4.98 -12.86 3.85
#